data_AF-A0A5M8F3D4-F1
#
_entry.id   AF-A0A5M8F3D4-F1
#
_cell.length_a   1.000
_cell.length_b   1.000
_cell.length_c   1.000
_cell.angle_alpha   90.00
_cell.angle_beta   90.00
_cell.angle_gamma   90.00
#
_symmetry.space_group_name_H-M   'P 1'
#
loop_
_entity.id
_entity.type
_entity.pdbx_description
1 polymer ?
#
loop_
_entity_poly.entity_id
_entity_poly.type
_entity_poly.pdbx_seq_one_letter_code
_entity_poly.pdbx_strand_id
1 'polypeptide(L)'
;MLKILANRTYRHLFLAQVIALVGTGLATVALGLLAFDLAGAQAGAVLGTALAIKMTAYIGVAPIAAAFAERLPRRAMLVSLDLVRALVALALPFVTEIWQIYVLIFV
;
A
#
# COMPACT_ATOMS: atom_id res chain seq x y z
N MET A 1 -27.58 -6.89 -10.99
CA MET A 1 -26.23 -6.83 -10.37
C MET A 1 -26.04 -5.63 -9.44
N LEU A 2 -26.48 -4.41 -9.77
CA LEU A 2 -26.30 -3.22 -8.91
C LEU A 2 -27.10 -3.20 -7.59
N LYS A 3 -28.09 -4.09 -7.40
CA LYS A 3 -28.90 -4.16 -6.17
C LYS A 3 -28.06 -4.38 -4.89
N ILE A 4 -26.89 -5.00 -5.00
CA ILE A 4 -26.00 -5.29 -3.86
C ILE A 4 -25.44 -3.98 -3.25
N LEU A 5 -25.28 -2.93 -4.08
CA LEU A 5 -24.85 -1.60 -3.64
C LEU A 5 -25.93 -0.82 -2.87
N ALA A 6 -27.17 -1.33 -2.81
CA ALA A 6 -28.19 -0.75 -1.93
C ALA A 6 -27.86 -0.98 -0.44
N ASN A 7 -27.08 -2.03 -0.12
CA ASN A 7 -26.56 -2.22 1.23
C ASN A 7 -25.49 -1.16 1.52
N ARG A 8 -25.81 -0.25 2.45
CA ARG A 8 -24.94 0.87 2.83
C ARG A 8 -23.56 0.39 3.26
N THR A 9 -23.47 -0.65 4.09
CA THR A 9 -22.19 -1.18 4.59
C THR A 9 -21.33 -1.71 3.46
N TYR A 10 -21.92 -2.53 2.59
CA TYR A 10 -21.22 -3.09 1.43
C TYR A 10 -20.72 -1.99 0.49
N ARG A 11 -21.56 -1.00 0.18
CA ARG A 11 -21.19 0.11 -0.71
C ARG A 11 -19.99 0.90 -0.19
N HIS A 12 -19.94 1.20 1.12
CA HIS A 12 -18.81 1.94 1.69
C HIS A 12 -17.52 1.12 1.66
N LEU A 13 -17.57 -0.17 2.03
CA LEU A 13 -16.40 -1.04 1.99
C LEU A 13 -15.89 -1.25 0.56
N PHE A 14 -16.80 -1.42 -0.40
CA PHE A 14 -16.44 -1.57 -1.81
C PHE A 14 -15.77 -0.31 -2.37
N LEU A 15 -16.36 0.86 -2.13
CA LEU A 15 -15.76 2.13 -2.58
C LEU A 15 -14.41 2.38 -1.90
N ALA A 16 -14.28 2.10 -0.60
CA ALA A 16 -13.02 2.17 0.11
C ALA A 16 -11.96 1.26 -0.53
N GLN A 17 -12.32 0.03 -0.88
CA GLN A 17 -11.43 -0.91 -1.56
C GLN A 17 -11.02 -0.45 -2.96
N VAL A 18 -11.95 0.13 -3.73
CA VAL A 18 -11.64 0.68 -5.06
C VAL A 18 -10.63 1.81 -4.94
N ILE A 19 -10.86 2.77 -4.03
CA ILE A 19 -9.93 3.88 -3.78
C ILE A 19 -8.58 3.34 -3.30
N ALA A 20 -8.60 2.37 -2.38
CA ALA A 20 -7.40 1.75 -1.86
C ALA A 20 -6.56 1.09 -2.96
N LEU A 21 -7.19 0.36 -3.88
CA LEU A 21 -6.51 -0.33 -4.98
C LEU A 21 -5.94 0.65 -6.00
N VAL A 22 -6.68 1.71 -6.32
CA VAL A 22 -6.19 2.80 -7.19
C VAL A 22 -4.96 3.45 -6.55
N GLY A 23 -5.03 3.78 -5.26
CA GLY A 23 -3.90 4.34 -4.52
C GLY A 23 -2.66 3.43 -4.54
N THR A 24 -2.84 2.13 -4.30
CA THR A 24 -1.74 1.15 -4.37
C THR A 24 -1.12 1.06 -5.77
N GLY A 25 -1.95 1.09 -6.81
CA GLY A 25 -1.48 1.14 -8.20
C GLY A 25 -0.64 2.39 -8.48
N LEU A 26 -1.17 3.56 -8.13
CA LEU A 26 -0.49 4.85 -8.31
C LEU A 26 0.83 4.92 -7.52
N ALA A 27 0.85 4.44 -6.28
CA ALA A 27 2.07 4.39 -5.46
C ALA A 27 3.13 3.49 -6.09
N THR A 28 2.74 2.36 -6.68
CA THR A 28 3.68 1.46 -7.36
C THR A 28 4.29 2.12 -8.59
N VAL A 29 3.49 2.87 -9.37
CA VAL A 29 3.99 3.65 -10.51
C VAL A 29 4.93 4.76 -10.03
N ALA A 30 4.55 5.50 -8.99
CA ALA A 30 5.35 6.59 -8.43
C ALA A 30 6.71 6.09 -7.92
N LEU A 31 6.73 4.99 -7.16
CA LEU A 31 7.97 4.36 -6.67
C LEU A 31 8.83 3.84 -7.83
N GLY A 32 8.22 3.35 -8.91
CA GLY A 32 8.95 2.93 -10.11
C GLY A 32 9.65 4.09 -10.82
N LEU A 33 8.95 5.22 -10.98
CA LEU A 33 9.53 6.44 -11.55
C LEU A 33 10.63 7.01 -10.65
N LEU A 34 10.40 7.06 -9.34
CA LEU A 34 11.36 7.53 -8.36
C LEU A 34 12.62 6.65 -8.30
N ALA A 35 12.47 5.33 -8.42
CA ALA A 35 13.61 4.43 -8.54
C ALA A 35 14.41 4.69 -9.82
N PHE A 36 13.74 5.07 -10.92
CA PHE A 36 14.40 5.50 -12.15
C PHE A 36 15.18 6.79 -11.96
N ASP A 37 14.58 7.80 -11.33
CA ASP A 37 15.23 9.09 -11.07
C ASP A 37 16.44 8.95 -10.13
N LEU A 38 16.37 8.06 -9.13
CA LEU A 38 17.43 7.88 -8.13
C LEU A 38 18.53 6.90 -8.55
N ALA A 39 18.21 5.83 -9.28
CA ALA A 39 19.15 4.75 -9.59
C ALA A 39 19.49 4.62 -11.08
N GLY A 40 18.83 5.38 -11.96
CA GLY A 40 19.10 5.42 -13.40
C GLY A 40 19.12 4.02 -14.03
N ALA A 41 20.27 3.61 -14.54
CA ALA A 41 20.46 2.29 -15.17
C ALA A 41 20.19 1.09 -14.23
N GLN A 42 20.28 1.28 -12.90
CA GLN A 42 20.03 0.24 -11.90
C GLN A 42 18.58 0.21 -11.38
N ALA A 43 17.70 1.08 -11.90
CA ALA A 43 16.33 1.21 -11.43
C ALA A 43 15.54 -0.10 -11.48
N GLY A 44 15.76 -0.93 -12.51
CA GLY A 44 15.12 -2.24 -12.61
C GLY A 44 15.51 -3.18 -11.46
N ALA A 45 16.77 -3.15 -11.02
CA ALA A 45 17.24 -3.95 -9.89
C ALA A 45 16.69 -3.40 -8.55
N VAL A 46 16.68 -2.07 -8.38
CA VAL A 46 16.11 -1.41 -7.20
C VAL A 46 14.62 -1.68 -7.07
N LEU A 47 13.85 -1.51 -8.15
CA LEU A 47 12.41 -1.76 -8.12
C LEU A 47 12.10 -3.26 -7.95
N GLY A 48 12.86 -4.14 -8.61
CA GLY A 48 12.70 -5.59 -8.46
C GLY A 48 12.95 -6.07 -7.03
N THR A 49 14.02 -5.57 -6.40
CA THR A 49 14.30 -5.86 -4.98
C THR A 49 13.23 -5.27 -4.06
N ALA A 50 12.76 -4.04 -4.30
CA ALA A 50 11.66 -3.45 -3.55
C ALA A 50 10.38 -4.29 -3.63
N LEU A 51 10.00 -4.77 -4.83
CA LEU A 51 8.83 -5.62 -5.01
C LEU A 51 9.00 -7.00 -4.35
N ALA A 52 10.20 -7.58 -4.38
CA ALA A 52 10.50 -8.80 -3.66
C ALA A 52 10.33 -8.62 -2.14
N ILE A 53 10.87 -7.53 -1.60
CA ILE A 53 10.68 -7.14 -0.18
C ILE A 53 9.18 -7.02 0.13
N LYS A 54 8.40 -6.33 -0.71
CA LYS A 54 6.95 -6.17 -0.56
C LYS A 54 6.22 -7.50 -0.47
N MET A 55 6.53 -8.44 -1.36
CA MET A 55 5.90 -9.76 -1.37
C MET A 55 6.25 -10.57 -0.12
N THR A 56 7.51 -10.57 0.29
CA THR A 56 7.94 -11.22 1.54
C THR A 56 7.25 -10.60 2.76
N ALA A 57 7.18 -9.28 2.82
CA ALA A 57 6.49 -8.54 3.86
C ALA A 57 5.01 -8.93 3.93
N TYR A 58 4.31 -8.98 2.78
CA TYR A 58 2.89 -9.35 2.73
C TYR A 58 2.65 -10.77 3.26
N ILE A 59 3.50 -11.74 2.89
CA ILE A 59 3.39 -13.12 3.37
C ILE A 59 3.61 -13.18 4.90
N GLY A 60 4.57 -12.43 5.44
CA GLY A 60 4.87 -12.41 6.87
C GLY A 60 3.85 -11.64 7.72
N VAL A 61 3.38 -10.50 7.21
CA VAL A 61 2.47 -9.59 7.93
C VAL A 61 1.02 -10.06 7.87
N ALA A 62 0.59 -10.71 6.78
CA ALA A 62 -0.81 -11.11 6.63
C ALA A 62 -1.35 -12.01 7.77
N PRO A 63 -0.64 -13.06 8.25
CA PRO A 63 -1.09 -13.86 9.38
C PRO A 63 -1.20 -13.06 10.68
N ILE A 64 -0.25 -12.15 10.91
CA ILE A 64 -0.22 -11.29 12.09
C ILE A 64 -1.42 -10.34 12.04
N ALA A 65 -1.62 -9.65 10.90
CA ALA A 65 -2.75 -8.76 10.69
C ALA A 65 -4.09 -9.49 10.82
N ALA A 66 -4.20 -10.73 10.33
CA ALA A 66 -5.39 -11.56 10.49
C ALA A 66 -5.69 -11.87 11.97
N ALA A 67 -4.67 -12.24 12.76
CA ALA A 67 -4.82 -12.49 14.19
C ALA A 67 -5.28 -11.23 14.96
N PHE A 68 -4.80 -10.05 14.58
CA PHE A 68 -5.26 -8.78 15.15
C PHE A 68 -6.67 -8.40 14.68
N ALA A 69 -7.05 -8.73 13.43
CA ALA A 69 -8.35 -8.43 12.86
C ALA A 69 -9.52 -9.16 13.57
N GLU A 70 -9.23 -10.27 14.25
CA GLU A 70 -10.21 -10.99 15.07
C GLU A 70 -10.42 -10.34 16.44
N ARG A 71 -9.39 -9.67 16.98
CA ARG A 71 -9.41 -9.09 18.34
C ARG A 71 -9.76 -7.60 18.36
N LEU A 72 -9.50 -6.88 17.27
CA LEU A 72 -9.69 -5.44 17.18
C LEU A 72 -10.96 -5.06 16.38
N PRO A 73 -11.55 -3.88 16.65
CA PRO A 73 -12.66 -3.38 15.84
C PRO A 73 -12.21 -3.12 14.40
N ARG A 74 -12.69 -3.97 13.47
CA ARG A 74 -12.30 -3.98 12.05
C ARG A 74 -12.31 -2.61 11.38
N ARG A 75 -13.32 -1.78 11.67
CA ARG A 75 -13.44 -0.44 11.09
C ARG A 75 -12.28 0.47 11.53
N ALA A 76 -11.92 0.46 12.81
CA ALA A 76 -10.81 1.27 13.30
C ALA A 76 -9.48 0.79 12.73
N MET A 77 -9.29 -0.54 12.62
CA MET A 77 -8.10 -1.13 12.00
C MET A 77 -7.96 -0.69 10.54
N LEU A 78 -9.01 -0.85 9.72
CA LEU A 78 -8.99 -0.44 8.31
C LEU A 78 -8.71 1.06 8.14
N VAL A 79 -9.37 1.91 8.93
CA VAL A 79 -9.15 3.38 8.88
C VAL A 79 -7.71 3.72 9.29
N SER A 80 -7.16 3.07 10.32
CA SER A 80 -5.79 3.32 10.74
C SER A 80 -4.77 2.93 9.67
N LEU A 81 -4.97 1.80 8.98
CA LEU A 81 -4.13 1.37 7.87
C LEU A 81 -4.21 2.34 6.69
N ASP A 82 -5.41 2.86 6.40
CA ASP A 82 -5.61 3.87 5.35
C ASP A 82 -4.90 5.19 5.69
N LEU A 83 -4.92 5.61 6.96
CA LEU A 83 -4.20 6.79 7.43
C LEU A 83 -2.67 6.62 7.32
N VAL A 84 -2.15 5.44 7.67
CA VAL A 84 -0.73 5.13 7.50
C VAL A 84 -0.33 5.19 6.03
N ARG A 85 -1.14 4.60 5.12
CA ARG A 85 -0.90 4.70 3.67
C ARG A 85 -0.93 6.14 3.17
N ALA A 86 -1.87 6.95 3.65
CA ALA A 86 -1.94 8.36 3.28
C ALA A 86 -0.68 9.12 3.72
N LEU A 87 -0.19 8.87 4.95
CA LEU A 87 1.03 9.49 5.46
C LEU A 87 2.28 9.07 4.66
N VAL A 88 2.37 7.80 4.27
CA VAL A 88 3.42 7.31 3.37
C VAL A 88 3.35 7.97 1.99
N ALA A 89 2.15 8.12 1.43
CA ALA A 89 1.97 8.83 0.16
C ALA A 89 2.42 10.30 0.25
N LEU A 90 2.15 10.97 1.38
CA LEU A 90 2.64 12.33 1.63
C LEU A 90 4.17 12.40 1.80
N ALA A 91 4.82 11.29 2.19
CA ALA A 91 6.27 11.22 2.31
C ALA A 91 6.99 11.03 0.96
N LEU A 92 6.30 10.50 -0.08
CA LEU A 92 6.88 10.23 -1.39
C LEU A 92 7.64 11.41 -2.03
N PRO A 93 7.15 12.67 -2.00
CA PRO A 93 7.86 13.81 -2.58
C PRO A 93 9.17 14.17 -1.89
N PHE A 94 9.39 13.69 -0.66
CA PHE A 94 10.58 13.97 0.14
C PHE A 94 11.64 12.87 0.02
N VAL A 95 11.39 11.87 -0.83
CA VAL A 95 12.33 10.77 -1.02
C VAL A 95 13.52 11.22 -1.84
N THR A 96 14.70 11.04 -1.28
CA THR A 96 15.99 11.47 -1.82
C THR A 96 16.98 10.32 -1.95
N GLU A 97 16.74 9.20 -1.27
CA GLU A 97 17.67 8.07 -1.21
C GLU A 97 16.98 6.73 -1.46
N ILE A 98 17.70 5.78 -2.05
CA ILE A 98 17.17 4.48 -2.46
C ILE A 98 16.64 3.66 -1.27
N TRP A 99 17.28 3.71 -0.11
CA TRP A 99 16.82 2.94 1.06
C TRP A 99 15.43 3.38 1.53
N GLN A 100 15.04 4.63 1.28
CA GLN A 100 13.70 5.14 1.60
C GLN A 100 12.65 4.45 0.72
N ILE A 101 12.98 4.10 -0.53
CA ILE A 101 12.11 3.29 -1.41
C ILE A 101 11.86 1.91 -0.76
N TYR A 102 12.89 1.27 -0.23
CA TYR A 102 12.77 -0.03 0.43
C TYR A 102 11.96 0.01 1.73
N VAL A 103 11.93 1.15 2.42
CA VAL A 103 11.08 1.35 3.59
C VAL A 103 9.63 1.65 3.19
N LEU A 104 9.42 2.51 2.19
CA LEU A 104 8.07 2.93 1.79
C LEU A 104 7.30 1.83 1.07
N ILE A 105 7.99 0.89 0.39
CA ILE A 105 7.35 -0.26 -0.27
C ILE A 105 6.69 -1.24 0.71
N PHE A 106 7.02 -1.15 2.01
CA PHE A 106 6.48 -2.03 3.05
C PHE A 106 5.00 -1.74 3.37
N VAL A 107 4.50 -0.58 2.96
CA VAL A 107 3.15 -0.06 3.25
C VAL A 107 2.27 -0.16 2.01
#